data_AF-A0A7J4FIR2-F1
#
_entry.id   AF-A0A7J4FIR2-F1
#
_cell.length_a   1.000
_cell.length_b   1.000
_cell.length_c   1.000
_cell.angle_alpha   90.00
_cell.angle_beta   90.00
_cell.angle_gamma   90.00
#
_symmetry.space_group_name_H-M   'P 1'
#
loop_
_entity.id
_entity.type
_entity.pdbx_description
1 polymer ?
#
loop_
_entity_poly.entity_id
_entity_poly.type
_entity_poly.pdbx_seq_one_letter_code
_entity_poly.pdbx_strand_id
1 'polypeptide(L)'
;MIDKILRRNRRSLTEMILEATRELGKCYSRIELVCSKLAKRNQDLFDMCVFHTKKGSKARAAIYANEIAEIRRVLSILEYTRLAVERAILRLDTIRVITPTLEPLQEAFKEVRNALDLVANVMPSMTPEISKLNNVVDEILGETEFNLSMPMSTSVTDSNAEAILREAASLVEEEIKTKIPEPPLEKKLIFSKVDKSLVSLSISNHGAYSDRDALKDNSRTAKKGTFDVSSFLIEELVMDYIERNNGDMNVARCARELNMPHDQVLRVLESLKRKGKIKIQQWQE
;
A
#
# COMPACT_ATOMS: atom_id res chain seq x y z
N MET A 1 -4.37 47.51 -3.66
CA MET A 1 -4.98 46.72 -4.76
C MET A 1 -4.16 45.49 -5.18
N ILE A 2 -3.03 45.18 -4.52
CA ILE A 2 -2.13 44.09 -4.93
C ILE A 2 -2.43 42.77 -4.17
N ASP A 3 -3.05 42.84 -2.99
CA ASP A 3 -3.41 41.64 -2.20
C ASP A 3 -4.62 40.86 -2.73
N LYS A 4 -5.36 41.42 -3.70
CA LYS A 4 -6.45 40.71 -4.39
C LYS A 4 -5.95 39.79 -5.52
N ILE A 5 -4.69 39.93 -5.94
CA ILE A 5 -4.09 39.12 -7.02
C ILE A 5 -3.41 37.86 -6.46
N LEU A 6 -2.95 37.88 -5.21
CA LEU A 6 -2.36 36.72 -4.52
C LEU A 6 -3.39 35.71 -3.98
N ARG A 7 -4.68 36.03 -4.03
CA ARG A 7 -5.77 35.10 -3.64
C ARG A 7 -6.38 34.31 -4.79
N ARG A 8 -5.83 34.38 -6.02
CA ARG A 8 -6.43 33.76 -7.22
C ARG A 8 -5.80 32.44 -7.66
N ASN A 9 -4.84 31.87 -6.92
CA ASN A 9 -4.16 30.63 -7.33
C ASN A 9 -3.97 29.61 -6.19
N ARG A 10 -4.93 29.50 -5.27
CA ARG A 10 -5.06 28.28 -4.49
C ARG A 10 -6.06 27.40 -5.24
N ARG A 11 -5.58 26.31 -5.84
CA ARG A 11 -6.43 25.25 -6.39
C ARG A 11 -7.50 24.90 -5.35
N SER A 12 -8.75 24.72 -5.78
CA SER A 12 -9.81 24.37 -4.83
C SER A 12 -9.46 23.04 -4.14
N LEU A 13 -9.90 22.85 -2.90
CA LEU A 13 -9.66 21.59 -2.18
C LEU A 13 -10.15 20.39 -3.00
N THR A 14 -11.30 20.56 -3.65
CA THR A 14 -11.90 19.60 -4.60
C THR A 14 -10.97 19.27 -5.76
N GLU A 15 -10.33 20.26 -6.40
CA GLU A 15 -9.36 20.02 -7.49
C GLU A 15 -8.15 19.22 -7.01
N MET A 16 -7.61 19.55 -5.84
CA MET A 16 -6.47 18.82 -5.27
C MET A 16 -6.83 17.37 -4.92
N ILE A 17 -8.02 17.14 -4.38
CA ILE A 17 -8.54 15.80 -4.08
C ILE A 17 -8.73 14.99 -5.36
N LEU A 18 -9.27 15.59 -6.43
CA LEU A 18 -9.43 14.93 -7.73
C LEU A 18 -8.10 14.54 -8.35
N GLU A 19 -7.11 15.45 -8.32
CA GLU A 19 -5.76 15.17 -8.80
C GLU A 19 -5.10 14.03 -8.02
N ALA A 20 -5.17 14.06 -6.69
CA ALA A 20 -4.65 13.00 -5.83
C ALA A 20 -5.33 11.65 -6.09
N THR A 21 -6.65 11.64 -6.20
CA THR A 21 -7.44 10.42 -6.50
C THR A 21 -7.04 9.83 -7.85
N ARG A 22 -6.81 10.68 -8.85
CA ARG A 22 -6.35 10.24 -10.18
C ARG A 22 -4.96 9.61 -10.12
N GLU A 23 -4.00 10.25 -9.44
CA GLU A 23 -2.65 9.69 -9.32
C GLU A 23 -2.64 8.39 -8.51
N LEU A 24 -3.42 8.29 -7.43
CA LEU A 24 -3.60 7.05 -6.68
C LEU A 24 -4.23 5.95 -7.53
N GLY A 25 -5.23 6.26 -8.36
CA GLY A 25 -5.82 5.31 -9.31
C GLY A 25 -4.84 4.76 -10.34
N LYS A 26 -3.91 5.60 -10.84
CA LYS A 26 -2.81 5.13 -11.70
C LYS A 26 -1.87 4.19 -10.94
N CYS A 27 -1.50 4.53 -9.70
CA CYS A 27 -0.69 3.66 -8.86
C CYS A 27 -1.37 2.31 -8.62
N TYR A 28 -2.66 2.31 -8.30
CA TYR A 28 -3.47 1.09 -8.12
C TYR A 28 -3.41 0.19 -9.36
N SER A 29 -3.70 0.76 -10.54
CA SER A 29 -3.69 0.02 -11.81
C SER A 29 -2.30 -0.57 -12.13
N ARG A 30 -1.24 0.17 -11.82
CA ARG A 30 0.14 -0.32 -11.99
C ARG A 30 0.46 -1.47 -11.03
N ILE A 31 0.04 -1.39 -9.76
CA ILE A 31 0.23 -2.46 -8.78
C ILE A 31 -0.52 -3.72 -9.23
N GLU A 32 -1.78 -3.61 -9.68
CA GLU A 32 -2.54 -4.75 -10.21
C GLU A 32 -1.84 -5.46 -11.37
N LEU A 33 -1.29 -4.68 -12.31
CA LEU A 33 -0.55 -5.23 -13.44
C LEU A 33 0.68 -6.01 -12.97
N VAL A 34 1.43 -5.47 -12.01
CA VAL A 34 2.61 -6.14 -11.44
C VAL A 34 2.20 -7.40 -10.69
N CYS A 35 1.16 -7.35 -9.85
CA CYS A 35 0.62 -8.52 -9.15
C CYS A 35 0.25 -9.63 -10.13
N SER A 36 -0.48 -9.30 -11.20
CA SER A 36 -0.91 -10.27 -12.21
C SER A 36 0.29 -10.94 -12.92
N LYS A 37 1.32 -10.17 -13.26
CA LYS A 37 2.56 -10.69 -13.88
C LYS A 37 3.34 -11.57 -12.91
N LEU A 38 3.48 -11.16 -11.66
CA LEU A 38 4.22 -11.91 -10.65
C LEU A 38 3.49 -13.20 -10.25
N ALA A 39 2.15 -13.18 -10.22
CA ALA A 39 1.32 -14.35 -10.01
C ALA A 39 1.49 -15.38 -11.14
N LYS A 40 1.50 -14.93 -12.40
CA LYS A 40 1.80 -15.81 -13.53
C LYS A 40 3.20 -16.42 -13.42
N ARG A 41 4.20 -15.61 -13.11
CA ARG A 41 5.58 -16.09 -12.95
C ARG A 41 5.74 -17.05 -11.76
N ASN A 42 5.03 -16.82 -10.67
CA ASN A 42 4.95 -17.75 -9.53
C ASN A 42 4.46 -19.12 -9.99
N GLN A 43 3.38 -19.16 -10.79
CA GLN A 43 2.84 -20.39 -11.33
C GLN A 43 3.83 -21.11 -12.27
N ASP A 44 4.44 -20.38 -13.21
CA ASP A 44 5.42 -20.94 -14.15
C ASP A 44 6.64 -21.56 -13.42
N LEU A 45 7.16 -20.86 -12.41
CA LEU A 45 8.27 -21.35 -11.60
C LEU A 45 7.86 -22.53 -10.73
N PHE A 46 6.62 -22.54 -10.23
CA PHE A 46 6.08 -23.66 -9.47
C PHE A 46 6.01 -24.92 -10.34
N ASP A 47 5.53 -24.82 -11.57
CA ASP A 47 5.50 -25.94 -12.51
C ASP A 47 6.90 -26.48 -12.82
N MET A 48 7.89 -25.59 -13.01
CA MET A 48 9.30 -25.97 -13.19
C MET A 48 9.89 -26.62 -11.94
N CYS A 49 9.54 -26.14 -10.75
CA CYS A 49 9.93 -26.73 -9.48
C CYS A 49 9.40 -28.16 -9.36
N VAL A 50 8.12 -28.38 -9.66
CA VAL A 50 7.50 -29.71 -9.68
C VAL A 50 8.19 -30.63 -10.68
N PHE A 51 8.50 -30.14 -11.88
CA PHE A 51 9.21 -30.91 -12.90
C PHE A 51 10.60 -31.36 -12.45
N HIS A 52 11.42 -30.45 -11.89
CA HIS A 52 12.76 -30.78 -11.40
C HIS A 52 12.73 -31.67 -10.16
N THR A 53 11.70 -31.54 -9.32
CA THR A 53 11.44 -32.43 -8.18
C THR A 53 11.16 -33.85 -8.66
N LYS A 54 10.28 -34.03 -9.66
CA LYS A 54 9.97 -35.34 -10.26
C LYS A 54 11.19 -36.00 -10.91
N LYS A 55 12.09 -35.21 -11.52
CA LYS A 55 13.35 -35.69 -12.11
C LYS A 55 14.44 -36.01 -11.07
N GLY A 56 14.19 -35.82 -9.78
CA GLY A 56 15.16 -36.06 -8.71
C GLY A 56 16.28 -35.00 -8.60
N SER A 57 16.18 -33.89 -9.33
CA SER A 57 17.19 -32.81 -9.30
C SER A 57 16.92 -31.85 -8.15
N LYS A 58 17.25 -32.28 -6.93
CA LYS A 58 16.97 -31.53 -5.68
C LYS A 58 17.58 -30.13 -5.66
N ALA A 59 18.81 -29.97 -6.15
CA ALA A 59 19.48 -28.66 -6.15
C ALA A 59 18.74 -27.62 -7.01
N ARG A 60 18.28 -28.01 -8.21
CA ARG A 60 17.50 -27.12 -9.08
C ARG A 60 16.12 -26.83 -8.49
N ALA A 61 15.44 -27.85 -7.96
CA ALA A 61 14.16 -27.66 -7.29
C ALA A 61 14.26 -26.69 -6.11
N ALA A 62 15.33 -26.77 -5.30
CA ALA A 62 15.56 -25.85 -4.18
C ALA A 62 15.73 -24.39 -4.64
N ILE A 63 16.44 -24.14 -5.75
CA ILE A 63 16.59 -22.79 -6.32
C ILE A 63 15.22 -22.22 -6.71
N TYR A 64 14.40 -22.99 -7.44
CA TYR A 64 13.05 -22.54 -7.81
C TYR A 64 12.16 -22.31 -6.59
N ALA A 65 12.24 -23.17 -5.57
CA ALA A 65 11.48 -23.01 -4.34
C ALA A 65 11.82 -21.71 -3.60
N ASN A 66 13.10 -21.34 -3.52
CA ASN A 66 13.53 -20.08 -2.91
C ASN A 66 13.02 -18.87 -3.68
N GLU A 67 13.09 -18.90 -5.02
CA GLU A 67 12.57 -17.81 -5.86
C GLU A 67 11.05 -17.65 -5.70
N ILE A 68 10.31 -18.77 -5.64
CA ILE A 68 8.87 -18.76 -5.39
C ILE A 68 8.55 -18.14 -4.02
N ALA A 69 9.34 -18.46 -2.99
CA ALA A 69 9.15 -17.89 -1.65
C ALA A 69 9.32 -16.36 -1.66
N GLU A 70 10.35 -15.85 -2.35
CA GLU A 70 10.54 -14.41 -2.49
C GLU A 70 9.43 -13.74 -3.31
N ILE A 71 8.99 -14.34 -4.41
CA ILE A 71 7.86 -13.82 -5.20
C ILE A 71 6.59 -13.74 -4.36
N ARG A 72 6.27 -14.78 -3.59
CA ARG A 72 5.10 -14.81 -2.71
C ARG A 72 5.19 -13.71 -1.64
N ARG A 73 6.37 -13.50 -1.07
CA ARG A 73 6.60 -12.42 -0.10
C ARG A 73 6.34 -11.05 -0.74
N VAL A 74 6.83 -10.81 -1.96
CA VAL A 74 6.59 -9.55 -2.69
C VAL A 74 5.12 -9.38 -3.05
N LEU A 75 4.45 -10.44 -3.50
CA LEU A 75 3.00 -10.43 -3.78
C LEU A 75 2.19 -10.00 -2.55
N SER A 76 2.46 -10.56 -1.37
CA SER A 76 1.75 -10.17 -0.15
C SER A 76 1.94 -8.70 0.22
N ILE A 77 3.13 -8.15 -0.01
CA ILE A 77 3.38 -6.71 0.22
C ILE A 77 2.57 -5.88 -0.77
N LEU A 78 2.58 -6.24 -2.05
CA LEU A 78 1.83 -5.52 -3.09
C LEU A 78 0.31 -5.60 -2.89
N GLU A 79 -0.21 -6.74 -2.43
CA GLU A 79 -1.62 -6.90 -2.05
C GLU A 79 -1.98 -5.98 -0.88
N TYR A 80 -1.16 -5.93 0.16
CA TYR A 80 -1.35 -4.99 1.25
C TYR A 80 -1.34 -3.53 0.77
N THR A 81 -0.37 -3.15 -0.07
CA THR A 81 -0.29 -1.81 -0.65
C THR A 81 -1.51 -1.49 -1.52
N ARG A 82 -1.99 -2.44 -2.32
CA ARG A 82 -3.20 -2.31 -3.14
C ARG A 82 -4.40 -1.95 -2.26
N LEU A 83 -4.64 -2.72 -1.20
CA LEU A 83 -5.74 -2.47 -0.27
C LEU A 83 -5.61 -1.11 0.41
N ALA A 84 -4.39 -0.70 0.79
CA ALA A 84 -4.14 0.60 1.40
C ALA A 84 -4.44 1.76 0.44
N VAL A 85 -4.07 1.64 -0.84
CA VAL A 85 -4.37 2.63 -1.89
C VAL A 85 -5.86 2.71 -2.15
N GLU A 86 -6.55 1.57 -2.24
CA GLU A 86 -8.01 1.52 -2.45
C GLU A 86 -8.75 2.22 -1.31
N ARG A 87 -8.37 1.93 -0.06
CA ARG A 87 -8.90 2.63 1.11
C ARG A 87 -8.66 4.14 1.05
N ALA A 88 -7.47 4.56 0.64
CA ALA A 88 -7.15 5.98 0.54
C ALA A 88 -8.02 6.69 -0.51
N ILE A 89 -8.24 6.05 -1.66
CA ILE A 89 -9.15 6.54 -2.71
C ILE A 89 -10.57 6.70 -2.16
N LEU A 90 -11.11 5.67 -1.50
CA LEU A 90 -12.46 5.72 -0.93
C LEU A 90 -12.63 6.84 0.10
N ARG A 91 -11.63 7.09 0.95
CA ARG A 91 -11.68 8.22 1.89
C ARG A 91 -11.63 9.57 1.19
N LEU A 92 -10.77 9.73 0.18
CA LEU A 92 -10.71 10.96 -0.62
C LEU A 92 -12.05 11.22 -1.33
N ASP A 93 -12.72 10.17 -1.80
CA ASP A 93 -14.06 10.27 -2.36
C ASP A 93 -15.10 10.74 -1.33
N THR A 94 -15.06 10.22 -0.10
CA THR A 94 -15.93 10.71 0.99
C THR A 94 -15.66 12.18 1.31
N ILE A 95 -14.39 12.60 1.41
CA ILE A 95 -14.01 14.01 1.66
C ILE A 95 -14.51 14.90 0.52
N ARG A 96 -14.38 14.44 -0.73
CA ARG A 96 -14.89 15.15 -1.91
C ARG A 96 -16.40 15.37 -1.85
N VAL A 97 -17.17 14.39 -1.38
CA VAL A 97 -18.63 14.50 -1.24
C VAL A 97 -19.02 15.51 -0.15
N ILE A 98 -18.26 15.58 0.95
CA ILE A 98 -18.58 16.45 2.10
C ILE A 98 -18.10 17.89 1.87
N THR A 99 -16.99 18.10 1.17
CA THR A 99 -16.36 19.44 0.98
C THR A 99 -17.33 20.53 0.50
N PRO A 100 -18.20 20.30 -0.52
CA PRO A 100 -19.17 21.30 -0.97
C PRO A 100 -20.21 21.71 0.09
N THR A 101 -20.45 20.88 1.10
CA THR A 101 -21.38 21.20 2.20
C THR A 101 -20.74 22.07 3.28
N LEU A 102 -19.40 22.11 3.35
CA LEU A 102 -18.66 22.91 4.33
C LEU A 102 -18.53 24.38 3.88
N GLU A 103 -18.44 24.63 2.57
CA GLU A 103 -18.31 25.99 2.03
C GLU A 103 -19.49 26.91 2.43
N PRO A 104 -20.77 26.52 2.27
CA PRO A 104 -21.90 27.32 2.72
C PRO A 104 -21.95 27.53 4.23
N LEU A 105 -21.51 26.53 5.01
CA LEU A 105 -21.46 26.62 6.46
C LEU A 105 -20.43 27.66 6.91
N GLN A 106 -19.23 27.64 6.32
CA GLN A 106 -18.20 28.66 6.55
C GLN A 106 -18.68 30.06 6.14
N GLU A 107 -19.42 30.17 5.03
CA GLU A 107 -19.98 31.44 4.57
C GLU A 107 -21.04 31.99 5.54
N ALA A 108 -21.97 31.15 6.00
CA ALA A 108 -22.98 31.54 6.99
C ALA A 108 -22.34 32.02 8.32
N PHE A 109 -21.32 31.31 8.82
CA PHE A 109 -20.61 31.74 10.03
C PHE A 109 -19.89 33.08 9.83
N LYS A 110 -19.32 33.32 8.64
CA LYS A 110 -18.69 34.60 8.30
C LYS A 110 -19.70 35.74 8.26
N GLU A 111 -20.90 35.52 7.71
CA GLU A 111 -21.98 36.50 7.73
C GLU A 111 -22.40 36.85 9.16
N VAL A 112 -22.58 35.84 10.02
CA VAL A 112 -22.89 36.03 11.44
C VAL A 112 -21.79 36.84 12.13
N ARG A 113 -20.52 36.51 11.90
CA ARG A 113 -19.39 37.24 12.48
C ARG A 113 -19.37 38.71 12.06
N ASN A 114 -19.60 39.00 10.78
CA ASN A 114 -19.70 40.38 10.29
C ASN A 114 -20.85 41.15 10.96
N ALA A 115 -22.01 40.51 11.14
CA ALA A 115 -23.14 41.14 11.83
C ALA A 115 -22.84 41.41 13.31
N LEU A 116 -22.18 40.46 14.00
CA LEU A 116 -21.77 40.63 15.38
C LEU A 116 -20.72 41.75 15.53
N ASP A 117 -19.79 41.88 14.60
CA ASP A 117 -18.80 42.97 14.61
C ASP A 117 -19.48 44.35 14.46
N LEU A 118 -20.54 44.45 13.64
CA LEU A 118 -21.36 45.66 13.57
C LEU A 118 -22.05 45.97 14.91
N VAL A 119 -22.55 44.95 15.61
CA VAL A 119 -23.13 45.11 16.96
C VAL A 119 -22.08 45.56 17.96
N ALA A 120 -20.87 44.99 17.94
CA ALA A 120 -19.77 45.38 18.82
C ALA A 120 -19.39 46.87 18.65
N ASN A 121 -19.46 47.40 17.41
CA ASN A 121 -19.20 48.80 17.13
C ASN A 121 -20.25 49.75 17.72
N VAL A 122 -21.52 49.34 17.76
CA VAL A 122 -22.62 50.15 18.30
C VAL A 122 -22.78 49.95 19.81
N MET A 123 -22.51 48.74 20.31
CA MET A 123 -22.66 48.35 21.71
C MET A 123 -21.42 47.62 22.23
N PRO A 124 -20.37 48.35 22.64
CA PRO A 124 -19.12 47.76 23.12
C PRO A 124 -19.28 46.84 24.33
N SER A 125 -20.34 47.03 25.14
CA SER A 125 -20.64 46.20 26.30
C SER A 125 -20.96 44.75 25.97
N MET A 126 -21.33 44.42 24.72
CA MET A 126 -21.60 43.05 24.25
C MET A 126 -20.38 42.35 23.63
N THR A 127 -19.24 43.04 23.51
CA THR A 127 -18.00 42.47 22.96
C THR A 127 -17.57 41.16 23.62
N PRO A 128 -17.59 41.00 24.97
CA PRO A 128 -17.12 39.75 25.57
C PRO A 128 -18.02 38.54 25.22
N GLU A 129 -19.33 38.74 25.07
CA GLU A 129 -20.26 37.70 24.62
C GLU A 129 -20.02 37.34 23.15
N ILE A 130 -19.77 38.34 22.31
CA ILE A 130 -19.44 38.14 20.88
C ILE A 130 -18.14 37.36 20.72
N SER A 131 -17.11 37.69 21.51
CA SER A 131 -15.83 36.94 21.49
C SER A 131 -16.02 35.48 21.90
N LYS A 132 -16.85 35.19 22.92
CA LYS A 132 -17.18 33.82 23.30
C LYS A 132 -17.86 33.07 22.16
N LEU A 133 -18.82 33.69 21.47
CA LEU A 133 -19.51 33.07 20.35
C LEU A 133 -18.57 32.79 19.18
N ASN A 134 -17.68 33.73 18.84
CA ASN A 134 -16.66 33.51 17.82
C ASN A 134 -15.74 32.33 18.16
N ASN A 135 -15.34 32.19 19.43
CA ASN A 135 -14.53 31.04 19.85
C ASN A 135 -15.27 29.70 19.69
N VAL A 136 -16.56 29.65 20.01
CA VAL A 136 -17.40 28.45 19.81
C VAL A 136 -17.54 28.10 18.33
N VAL A 137 -17.71 29.11 17.47
CA VAL A 137 -17.76 28.92 16.01
C VAL A 137 -16.43 28.40 15.48
N ASP A 138 -15.31 28.97 15.94
CA ASP A 138 -13.96 28.52 15.56
C ASP A 138 -13.68 27.09 16.06
N GLU A 139 -14.20 26.71 17.24
CA GLU A 139 -14.15 25.34 17.77
C GLU A 139 -14.96 24.37 16.91
N ILE A 140 -16.23 24.70 16.58
CA ILE A 140 -17.09 23.87 15.72
C ILE A 140 -16.45 23.67 14.33
N LEU A 141 -15.91 24.74 13.74
CA LEU A 141 -15.27 24.65 12.44
C LEU A 141 -13.98 23.81 12.50
N GLY A 142 -13.18 24.00 13.55
CA GLY A 142 -11.97 23.22 13.80
C GLY A 142 -12.25 21.73 14.01
N GLU A 143 -13.28 21.38 14.78
CA GLU A 143 -13.69 19.99 14.97
C GLU A 143 -14.24 19.38 13.67
N THR A 144 -15.00 20.14 12.88
CA THR A 144 -15.54 19.67 11.59
C THR A 144 -14.43 19.39 10.58
N GLU A 145 -13.39 20.22 10.53
CA GLU A 145 -12.22 20.01 9.68
C GLU A 145 -11.32 18.87 10.18
N PHE A 146 -11.13 18.74 11.50
CA PHE A 146 -10.26 17.72 12.09
C PHE A 146 -10.86 16.31 12.08
N ASN A 147 -12.19 16.17 12.17
CA ASN A 147 -12.87 14.87 12.08
C ASN A 147 -12.71 14.21 10.70
N LEU A 148 -12.38 14.96 9.64
CA LEU A 148 -12.02 14.40 8.33
C LEU A 148 -10.65 13.69 8.34
N SER A 149 -9.83 13.92 9.38
CA SER A 149 -8.47 13.41 9.54
C SER A 149 -8.36 12.24 10.56
N MET A 150 -9.45 11.51 10.83
CA MET A 150 -9.37 10.37 11.78
C MET A 150 -8.26 9.37 11.43
N PRO A 151 -7.49 8.89 12.44
CA PRO A 151 -6.31 8.07 12.23
C PRO A 151 -6.64 6.80 11.43
N MET A 152 -5.70 6.43 10.56
CA MET A 152 -5.76 5.17 9.81
C MET A 152 -5.54 3.99 10.77
N SER A 153 -6.58 3.54 11.48
CA SER A 153 -6.55 2.18 12.04
C SER A 153 -6.77 1.21 10.89
N THR A 154 -5.75 0.43 10.54
CA THR A 154 -5.84 -0.71 9.62
C THR A 154 -6.44 -1.95 10.26
N SER A 155 -6.75 -1.89 11.56
CA SER A 155 -7.35 -3.00 12.28
C SER A 155 -8.85 -3.06 11.99
N VAL A 156 -9.27 -4.20 11.45
CA VAL A 156 -10.66 -4.64 11.26
C VAL A 156 -11.43 -4.78 12.60
N THR A 157 -10.84 -4.35 13.71
CA THR A 157 -11.35 -4.51 15.08
C THR A 157 -12.51 -3.58 15.43
N ASP A 158 -13.10 -2.90 14.45
CA ASP A 158 -14.32 -2.13 14.70
C ASP A 158 -15.51 -3.08 14.63
N SER A 159 -16.14 -3.33 15.78
CA SER A 159 -17.24 -4.29 15.92
C SER A 159 -18.38 -4.05 14.93
N ASN A 160 -18.57 -2.80 14.49
CA ASN A 160 -19.56 -2.42 13.49
C ASN A 160 -19.17 -2.90 12.07
N ALA A 161 -17.89 -2.80 11.71
CA ALA A 161 -17.39 -3.27 10.41
C ALA A 161 -17.53 -4.79 10.26
N GLU A 162 -17.26 -5.55 11.32
CA GLU A 162 -17.46 -7.01 11.32
C GLU A 162 -18.92 -7.41 11.16
N ALA A 163 -19.85 -6.66 11.76
CA ALA A 163 -21.29 -6.91 11.61
C ALA A 163 -21.74 -6.71 10.14
N ILE A 164 -21.30 -5.62 9.51
CA ILE A 164 -21.60 -5.33 8.09
C ILE A 164 -20.99 -6.39 7.17
N LEU A 165 -19.75 -6.83 7.43
CA LEU A 165 -19.13 -7.90 6.65
C LEU A 165 -19.90 -9.23 6.78
N ARG A 166 -20.47 -9.52 7.95
CA ARG A 166 -21.30 -10.71 8.17
C ARG A 166 -22.63 -10.62 7.43
N GLU A 167 -23.28 -9.45 7.44
CA GLU A 167 -24.49 -9.19 6.66
C GLU A 167 -24.24 -9.39 5.16
N ALA A 168 -23.18 -8.78 4.63
CA ALA A 168 -22.79 -8.95 3.23
C ALA A 168 -22.50 -10.42 2.88
N ALA A 169 -21.81 -11.16 3.77
CA ALA A 169 -21.55 -12.58 3.58
C ALA A 169 -22.85 -13.42 3.56
N SER A 170 -23.82 -13.10 4.42
CA SER A 170 -25.13 -13.77 4.46
C SER A 170 -25.91 -13.59 3.16
N LEU A 171 -25.91 -12.37 2.60
CA LEU A 171 -26.56 -12.09 1.32
C LEU A 171 -25.91 -12.87 0.17
N VAL A 172 -24.57 -12.91 0.14
CA VAL A 172 -23.83 -13.70 -0.86
C VAL A 172 -24.13 -15.19 -0.70
N GLU A 173 -24.24 -15.71 0.53
CA GLU A 173 -24.58 -17.11 0.80
C GLU A 173 -25.98 -17.46 0.29
N GLU A 174 -26.97 -16.59 0.50
CA GLU A 174 -28.32 -16.75 -0.03
C GLU A 174 -28.32 -16.78 -1.56
N GLU A 175 -27.64 -15.84 -2.21
CA GLU A 175 -27.50 -15.85 -3.67
C GLU A 175 -26.86 -17.13 -4.20
N ILE A 176 -25.79 -17.60 -3.55
CA ILE A 176 -25.09 -18.82 -3.95
C ILE A 176 -26.00 -20.05 -3.78
N LYS A 177 -26.76 -20.15 -2.68
CA LYS A 177 -27.72 -21.25 -2.45
C LYS A 177 -28.79 -21.33 -3.54
N THR A 178 -29.24 -20.19 -4.07
CA THR A 178 -30.21 -20.20 -5.18
C THR A 178 -29.62 -20.66 -6.52
N LYS A 179 -28.29 -20.59 -6.68
CA LYS A 179 -27.58 -20.92 -7.93
C LYS A 179 -26.90 -22.28 -7.91
N ILE A 180 -26.72 -22.89 -6.73
CA ILE A 180 -26.14 -24.23 -6.61
C ILE A 180 -27.24 -25.27 -6.80
N PRO A 181 -27.19 -26.12 -7.86
CA PRO A 181 -28.06 -27.27 -7.96
C PRO A 181 -27.75 -28.28 -6.84
N GLU A 182 -28.78 -28.93 -6.29
CA GLU A 182 -28.59 -29.93 -5.24
C GLU A 182 -27.62 -31.03 -5.72
N PRO A 183 -26.60 -31.37 -4.91
CA PRO A 183 -25.68 -32.44 -5.27
C PRO A 183 -26.45 -33.76 -5.41
N PRO A 184 -26.13 -34.60 -6.41
CA PRO A 184 -26.78 -35.88 -6.57
C PRO A 184 -26.64 -36.69 -5.28
N LEU A 185 -27.77 -37.14 -4.74
CA LEU A 185 -27.83 -37.96 -3.53
C LEU A 185 -27.11 -39.29 -3.79
N GLU A 186 -25.81 -39.35 -3.48
CA GLU A 186 -25.12 -40.62 -3.38
C GLU A 186 -25.73 -41.41 -2.23
N LYS A 187 -26.30 -42.57 -2.58
CA LYS A 187 -26.79 -43.58 -1.64
C LYS A 187 -25.75 -43.78 -0.54
N LYS A 188 -26.17 -43.48 0.69
CA LYS A 188 -25.45 -43.73 1.94
C LYS A 188 -24.96 -45.18 1.96
N LEU A 189 -23.69 -45.41 1.60
CA LEU A 189 -23.04 -46.69 1.87
C LEU A 189 -22.90 -46.82 3.37
N ILE A 190 -23.64 -47.77 3.93
CA ILE A 190 -23.55 -48.18 5.33
C ILE A 190 -22.14 -48.76 5.51
N PHE A 191 -21.22 -47.97 6.05
CA PHE A 191 -19.95 -48.50 6.53
C PHE A 191 -20.19 -49.14 7.90
N SER A 192 -20.14 -50.47 7.94
CA SER A 192 -20.00 -51.25 9.17
C SER A 192 -18.74 -50.80 9.91
N LYS A 193 -18.91 -50.52 11.20
CA LYS A 193 -17.88 -50.14 12.16
C LYS A 193 -16.69 -51.11 12.09
N VAL A 194 -15.52 -50.64 11.66
CA VAL A 194 -14.25 -51.33 11.84
C VAL A 194 -13.33 -50.39 12.61
N ASP A 195 -13.01 -50.80 13.84
CA ASP A 195 -12.09 -50.11 14.74
C ASP A 195 -10.72 -49.94 14.07
N LYS A 196 -10.31 -48.70 13.86
CA LYS A 196 -8.91 -48.36 13.55
C LYS A 196 -8.34 -47.58 14.72
N SER A 197 -7.33 -48.19 15.33
CA SER A 197 -6.47 -47.64 16.36
C SER A 197 -5.98 -46.22 16.00
N LEU A 198 -6.30 -45.26 16.86
CA LEU A 198 -5.73 -43.91 16.84
C LEU A 198 -4.26 -44.00 17.25
N VAL A 199 -3.34 -43.56 16.38
CA VAL A 199 -1.94 -43.31 16.73
C VAL A 199 -1.81 -41.82 17.04
N SER A 200 -1.35 -41.50 18.25
CA SER A 200 -1.03 -40.12 18.64
C SER A 200 0.28 -39.67 17.99
N LEU A 201 0.29 -38.53 17.30
CA LEU A 201 1.53 -37.84 16.94
C LEU A 201 1.89 -36.84 18.06
N SER A 202 3.00 -37.08 18.74
CA SER A 202 3.62 -36.09 19.61
C SER A 202 4.42 -35.09 18.77
N ILE A 203 4.02 -33.82 18.81
CA ILE A 203 4.80 -32.70 18.25
C ILE A 203 5.85 -32.30 19.28
N SER A 204 7.13 -32.57 18.99
CA SER A 204 8.25 -32.01 19.74
C SER A 204 8.37 -30.51 19.44
N ASN A 205 7.74 -29.71 20.31
CA ASN A 205 7.88 -28.27 20.34
C ASN A 205 9.29 -27.91 20.83
N HIS A 206 10.23 -27.68 19.91
CA HIS A 206 11.57 -27.23 20.27
C HIS A 206 11.55 -25.74 20.68
N GLY A 207 11.31 -25.54 21.98
CA GLY A 207 12.00 -24.58 22.83
C GLY A 207 11.97 -23.10 22.46
N ALA A 208 10.97 -22.40 23.00
CA ALA A 208 11.16 -21.01 23.40
C ALA A 208 12.14 -20.97 24.59
N TYR A 209 13.23 -20.22 24.45
CA TYR A 209 14.07 -19.79 25.56
C TYR A 209 13.95 -18.28 25.71
N SER A 210 13.25 -17.88 26.77
CA SER A 210 13.53 -16.63 27.46
C SER A 210 14.68 -16.86 28.43
N ASP A 211 15.72 -16.04 28.39
CA ASP A 211 16.26 -15.49 29.64
C ASP A 211 17.03 -14.17 29.42
N ARG A 212 16.97 -13.34 30.44
CA ARG A 212 17.53 -11.99 30.51
C ARG A 212 19.00 -11.98 30.97
N ASP A 213 19.65 -10.86 30.66
CA ASP A 213 20.76 -10.20 31.37
C ASP A 213 22.12 -10.91 31.52
N ALA A 214 23.12 -10.39 30.80
CA ALA A 214 24.36 -9.88 31.41
C ALA A 214 25.21 -9.13 30.37
N LEU A 215 25.57 -7.88 30.67
CA LEU A 215 26.59 -7.12 29.94
C LEU A 215 27.93 -7.86 29.96
N LYS A 216 28.56 -7.98 28.78
CA LYS A 216 30.01 -7.78 28.66
C LYS A 216 30.41 -7.36 27.24
N ASP A 217 31.04 -6.21 27.25
CA ASP A 217 31.75 -5.52 26.19
C ASP A 217 32.75 -6.44 25.47
N ASN A 218 32.66 -6.50 24.14
CA ASN A 218 33.84 -6.60 23.27
C ASN A 218 33.47 -6.34 21.81
N SER A 219 33.92 -5.18 21.33
CA SER A 219 33.97 -4.80 19.93
C SER A 219 34.72 -5.82 19.06
N ARG A 220 34.00 -6.59 18.23
CA ARG A 220 34.53 -7.12 16.97
C ARG A 220 33.45 -7.10 15.88
N THR A 221 33.73 -6.27 14.90
CA THR A 221 33.01 -6.08 13.63
C THR A 221 32.82 -7.40 12.88
N ALA A 222 31.58 -7.86 12.79
CA ALA A 222 31.15 -8.84 11.80
C ALA A 222 29.94 -8.28 11.05
N LYS A 223 30.20 -7.77 9.84
CA LYS A 223 29.18 -7.28 8.91
C LYS A 223 28.20 -8.42 8.61
N LYS A 224 27.01 -8.37 9.20
CA LYS A 224 25.86 -9.16 8.78
C LYS A 224 25.40 -8.58 7.45
N GLY A 225 25.64 -9.29 6.35
CA GLY A 225 25.22 -8.89 5.01
C GLY A 225 23.70 -8.82 4.93
N THR A 226 23.15 -7.63 5.16
CA THR A 226 21.79 -7.30 4.73
C THR A 226 21.79 -7.26 3.21
N PHE A 227 21.12 -8.21 2.59
CA PHE A 227 20.91 -8.23 1.15
C PHE A 227 20.01 -7.03 0.81
N ASP A 228 20.60 -5.98 0.25
CA ASP A 228 19.89 -4.73 -0.02
C ASP A 228 19.04 -4.87 -1.28
N VAL A 229 17.76 -5.21 -1.09
CA VAL A 229 16.74 -5.36 -2.15
C VAL A 229 16.67 -4.12 -3.04
N SER A 230 16.99 -2.94 -2.48
CA SER A 230 17.05 -1.66 -3.19
C SER A 230 18.06 -1.71 -4.35
N SER A 231 19.21 -2.37 -4.17
CA SER A 231 20.24 -2.48 -5.20
C SER A 231 19.80 -3.31 -6.41
N PHE A 232 18.96 -4.33 -6.20
CA PHE A 232 18.46 -5.19 -7.28
C PHE A 232 17.42 -4.47 -8.14
N LEU A 233 16.49 -3.76 -7.51
CA LEU A 233 15.46 -2.98 -8.23
C LEU A 233 16.08 -1.87 -9.07
N ILE A 234 17.13 -1.23 -8.56
CA ILE A 234 17.86 -0.18 -9.29
C ILE A 234 18.59 -0.75 -10.51
N GLU A 235 19.25 -1.91 -10.37
CA GLU A 235 19.91 -2.58 -11.49
C GLU A 235 18.92 -2.95 -12.60
N GLU A 236 17.72 -3.41 -12.24
CA GLU A 236 16.67 -3.76 -13.19
C GLU A 236 16.11 -2.53 -13.91
N LEU A 237 15.90 -1.42 -13.21
CA LEU A 237 15.44 -0.16 -13.81
C LEU A 237 16.42 0.40 -14.85
N VAL A 238 17.72 0.36 -14.54
CA VAL A 238 18.76 0.78 -15.49
C VAL A 238 18.84 -0.18 -16.67
N MET A 239 18.64 -1.49 -16.45
CA MET A 239 18.60 -2.47 -17.53
C MET A 239 17.41 -2.27 -18.48
N ASP A 240 16.20 -2.07 -17.95
CA ASP A 240 14.99 -1.77 -18.73
C ASP A 240 15.16 -0.47 -19.54
N TYR A 241 15.84 0.54 -18.98
CA TYR A 241 16.18 1.76 -19.71
C TYR A 241 17.15 1.50 -20.88
N ILE A 242 18.15 0.63 -20.70
CA ILE A 242 19.10 0.25 -21.76
C ILE A 242 18.38 -0.51 -22.88
N GLU A 243 17.49 -1.45 -22.53
CA GLU A 243 16.71 -2.23 -23.49
C GLU A 243 15.78 -1.35 -24.33
N ARG A 244 15.14 -0.36 -23.72
CA ARG A 244 14.24 0.59 -24.43
C ARG A 244 14.95 1.53 -25.39
N ASN A 245 16.21 1.85 -25.11
CA ASN A 245 17.01 2.73 -25.94
C ASN A 245 17.99 1.95 -26.85
N ASN A 246 17.73 0.66 -27.09
CA ASN A 246 18.51 -0.20 -27.99
C ASN A 246 20.02 -0.23 -27.70
N GLY A 247 20.43 -0.07 -26.43
CA GLY A 247 21.84 -0.05 -26.03
C GLY A 247 22.48 1.34 -25.99
N ASP A 248 21.83 2.37 -26.53
CA ASP A 248 22.33 3.74 -26.49
C ASP A 248 21.91 4.43 -25.19
N MET A 249 22.88 4.64 -24.30
CA MET A 249 22.62 5.17 -22.97
C MET A 249 23.42 6.44 -22.69
N ASN A 250 22.72 7.56 -22.53
CA ASN A 250 23.27 8.78 -21.96
C ASN A 250 23.04 8.79 -20.44
N VAL A 251 24.13 8.73 -19.66
CA VAL A 251 24.08 8.62 -18.20
C VAL A 251 23.40 9.84 -17.54
N ALA A 252 23.57 11.05 -18.09
CA ALA A 252 22.94 12.27 -17.57
C ALA A 252 21.44 12.34 -17.90
N ARG A 253 21.02 11.75 -19.02
CA ARG A 253 19.60 11.62 -19.39
C ARG A 253 18.92 10.56 -18.53
N CYS A 254 19.55 9.39 -18.38
CA CYS A 254 19.09 8.29 -17.54
C CYS A 254 18.92 8.73 -16.06
N ALA A 255 19.90 9.45 -15.50
CA ALA A 255 19.82 10.00 -14.15
C ALA A 255 18.61 10.93 -13.94
N ARG A 256 18.29 11.78 -14.93
CA ARG A 256 17.12 12.67 -14.88
C ARG A 256 15.80 11.92 -15.04
N GLU A 257 15.74 10.98 -15.98
CA GLU A 257 14.50 10.25 -16.28
C GLU A 257 14.15 9.19 -15.22
N LEU A 258 15.15 8.57 -14.60
CA LEU A 258 14.97 7.62 -13.49
C LEU A 258 14.98 8.29 -12.10
N ASN A 259 15.16 9.62 -12.04
CA ASN A 259 15.29 10.40 -10.81
C ASN A 259 16.35 9.83 -9.85
N MET A 260 17.52 9.51 -10.40
CA MET A 260 18.64 8.87 -9.71
C MET A 260 19.88 9.76 -9.73
N PRO A 261 20.67 9.80 -8.65
CA PRO A 261 21.94 10.52 -8.66
C PRO A 261 22.91 9.87 -9.66
N HIS A 262 23.66 10.72 -10.37
CA HIS A 262 24.56 10.29 -11.45
C HIS A 262 25.57 9.22 -10.99
N ASP A 263 26.12 9.36 -9.79
CA ASP A 263 27.06 8.41 -9.18
C ASP A 263 26.43 7.03 -8.96
N GLN A 264 25.15 6.97 -8.61
CA GLN A 264 24.46 5.69 -8.39
C GLN A 264 24.21 4.95 -9.71
N VAL A 265 23.90 5.67 -10.79
CA VAL A 265 23.77 5.06 -12.13
C VAL A 265 25.12 4.47 -12.57
N LEU A 266 26.24 5.16 -12.33
CA LEU A 266 27.58 4.64 -12.66
C LEU A 266 27.93 3.36 -11.88
N ARG A 267 27.66 3.33 -10.57
CA ARG A 267 27.87 2.13 -9.73
C ARG A 267 27.07 0.93 -10.21
N VAL A 268 25.84 1.17 -10.67
CA VAL A 268 24.94 0.15 -11.19
C VAL A 268 25.44 -0.41 -12.51
N LEU A 269 25.91 0.44 -13.41
CA LEU A 269 26.53 0.02 -14.67
C LEU A 269 27.79 -0.80 -14.45
N GLU A 270 28.61 -0.42 -13.46
CA GLU A 270 29.79 -1.19 -13.08
C GLU A 270 29.41 -2.56 -12.48
N SER A 271 28.34 -2.61 -11.68
CA SER A 271 27.76 -3.87 -11.18
C SER A 271 27.25 -4.76 -12.31
N LEU A 272 26.50 -4.21 -13.27
CA LEU A 272 25.97 -4.94 -14.43
C LEU A 272 27.10 -5.44 -15.35
N LYS A 273 28.17 -4.66 -15.53
CA LYS A 273 29.39 -5.07 -16.22
C LYS A 273 30.07 -6.24 -15.50
N ARG A 274 30.24 -6.14 -14.17
CA ARG A 274 30.85 -7.21 -13.34
C ARG A 274 30.03 -8.50 -13.38
N LYS A 275 28.70 -8.38 -13.44
CA LYS A 275 27.77 -9.52 -13.61
C LYS A 275 27.70 -10.03 -15.06
N GLY A 276 28.40 -9.40 -16.00
CA GLY A 276 28.45 -9.82 -17.40
C GLY A 276 27.18 -9.57 -18.20
N LYS A 277 26.24 -8.74 -17.69
CA LYS A 277 24.95 -8.46 -18.34
C LYS A 277 25.05 -7.42 -19.46
N ILE A 278 26.06 -6.55 -19.41
CA ILE A 278 26.28 -5.48 -20.39
C ILE A 278 27.76 -5.37 -20.77
N LYS A 279 28.04 -4.93 -22.00
CA LYS A 279 29.36 -4.49 -22.43
C LYS A 279 29.30 -2.99 -22.71
N ILE A 280 30.08 -2.22 -21.96
CA ILE A 280 30.16 -0.76 -22.14
C ILE A 280 31.22 -0.50 -23.21
N GLN A 281 30.79 -0.06 -24.39
CA GLN A 281 31.67 0.45 -25.43
C GLN A 281 31.59 1.98 -25.38
N GLN A 282 32.68 2.63 -24.99
CA GLN A 282 32.74 4.08 -25.06
C GLN A 282 32.83 4.47 -26.53
N TRP A 283 31.82 5.19 -27.04
CA TRP A 283 31.96 5.88 -28.32
C TRP A 283 33.01 6.98 -28.12
N GLN A 284 34.18 6.77 -28.72
CA GLN A 284 35.09 7.87 -29.02
C GLN A 284 34.68 8.42 -30.38
N GLU A 285 34.39 9.71 -30.43
CA GLU A 285 34.47 10.49 -31.68
C GLU A 285 35.93 10.57 -32.15
#